data_AF-A0A7V6QSQ3-F1
#
_entry.id   AF-A0A7V6QSQ3-F1
#
_cell.length_a   1.000
_cell.length_b   1.000
_cell.length_c   1.000
_cell.angle_alpha   90.00
_cell.angle_beta   90.00
_cell.angle_gamma   90.00
#
_symmetry.space_group_name_H-M   'P 1'
#
loop_
_entity.id
_entity.type
_entity.pdbx_description
1 polymer ?
#
loop_
_entity_poly.entity_id
_entity_poly.type
_entity_poly.pdbx_seq_one_letter_code
_entity_poly.pdbx_strand_id
1 'polypeptide(L)'
;MITEIGKELRKLRIDHGERLLDMAKNLSKSSAFISAVERGTKSPPEGFVDLVARTYKLADDAAASLRRAADRSRSSFTLEAESLLARDTAGLMARRMNSLSEEELNNILQILGKKGTE
;
A
#
# COMPACT_ATOMS: atom_id res chain seq x y z
N MET A 1 3.18 -10.56 -13.28
CA MET A 1 4.41 -10.53 -12.46
C MET A 1 3.97 -10.42 -11.00
N ILE A 2 4.52 -11.22 -10.10
CA ILE A 2 4.13 -11.19 -8.68
C ILE A 2 4.57 -9.84 -8.08
N THR A 3 3.61 -9.08 -7.53
CA THR A 3 3.89 -7.80 -6.86
C THR A 3 4.47 -8.02 -5.47
N GLU A 4 5.18 -7.04 -4.93
CA GLU A 4 5.74 -7.10 -3.56
C GLU A 4 4.63 -7.41 -2.53
N ILE A 5 3.48 -6.74 -2.62
CA ILE A 5 2.35 -7.04 -1.72
C ILE A 5 1.84 -8.47 -1.90
N GLY A 6 1.85 -9.01 -3.12
CA GLY A 6 1.44 -10.38 -3.38
C GLY A 6 2.39 -11.40 -2.74
N LYS A 7 3.70 -11.11 -2.70
CA LYS A 7 4.69 -11.92 -1.99
C LYS A 7 4.44 -11.90 -0.48
N GLU A 8 4.28 -10.71 0.10
CA GLU A 8 4.04 -10.53 1.54
C GLU A 8 2.73 -11.22 1.98
N LEU A 9 1.66 -11.05 1.21
CA LEU A 9 0.36 -11.68 1.51
C LEU A 9 0.44 -13.21 1.43
N ARG A 10 1.14 -13.74 0.42
CA ARG A 10 1.36 -15.18 0.27
C ARG A 10 2.23 -15.75 1.39
N LYS A 11 3.28 -15.03 1.79
CA LYS A 11 4.14 -15.41 2.92
C LYS A 11 3.32 -15.46 4.21
N LEU A 12 2.55 -14.41 4.50
CA LEU A 12 1.67 -14.35 5.66
C LEU A 12 0.72 -15.55 5.72
N ARG A 13 0.11 -15.90 4.58
CA ARG A 13 -0.79 -17.05 4.47
C ARG A 13 -0.09 -18.39 4.76
N ILE A 14 1.11 -18.56 4.22
CA ILE A 14 1.92 -19.78 4.43
C ILE A 14 2.36 -19.89 5.89
N ASP A 15 2.81 -18.77 6.49
CA ASP A 15 3.26 -18.72 7.88
C ASP A 15 2.13 -19.08 8.87
N HIS A 16 0.87 -18.79 8.51
CA HIS A 16 -0.31 -19.17 9.31
C HIS A 16 -0.89 -20.54 8.93
N GLY A 17 -0.30 -21.26 7.96
CA GLY A 17 -0.79 -22.57 7.52
C GLY A 17 -2.16 -22.52 6.83
N GLU A 18 -2.56 -21.36 6.31
CA GLU A 18 -3.92 -21.14 5.79
C GLU A 18 -4.04 -21.50 4.31
N ARG A 19 -5.18 -22.07 3.92
CA ARG A 19 -5.55 -22.15 2.50
C ARG A 19 -6.04 -20.80 2.04
N LEU A 20 -6.04 -20.60 0.73
CA LEU A 20 -6.52 -19.35 0.12
C LEU A 20 -7.98 -19.04 0.51
N LEU A 21 -8.80 -20.09 0.65
CA LEU A 21 -10.18 -19.96 1.12
C LEU A 21 -10.28 -19.47 2.58
N ASP A 22 -9.37 -19.89 3.45
CA ASP A 22 -9.38 -19.53 4.87
C ASP A 22 -9.03 -18.05 5.04
N MET A 23 -7.93 -17.62 4.42
CA MET A 23 -7.55 -16.20 4.38
C MET A 23 -8.65 -15.32 3.78
N ALA A 24 -9.29 -15.78 2.70
CA ALA A 24 -10.39 -15.06 2.07
C ALA A 24 -11.57 -14.87 3.03
N LYS A 25 -11.93 -15.91 3.80
CA LYS A 25 -12.95 -15.83 4.84
C LYS A 25 -12.55 -14.86 5.96
N ASN A 26 -11.32 -14.97 6.47
CA ASN A 26 -10.80 -14.12 7.54
C ASN A 26 -10.80 -12.62 7.16
N LEU A 27 -10.54 -12.31 5.89
CA LEU A 27 -10.54 -10.95 5.35
C LEU A 27 -11.90 -10.52 4.80
N SER A 28 -12.94 -11.36 4.87
CA SER A 28 -14.25 -11.09 4.26
C SER A 28 -14.15 -10.69 2.78
N LYS A 29 -13.31 -11.38 2.00
CA LYS A 29 -13.12 -11.21 0.56
C LYS A 29 -13.33 -12.53 -0.17
N SER A 30 -13.42 -12.49 -1.51
CA SER A 30 -13.49 -13.71 -2.30
C SER A 30 -12.10 -14.33 -2.49
N SER A 31 -12.04 -15.65 -2.60
CA SER A 31 -10.81 -16.37 -2.97
C SER A 31 -10.23 -15.85 -4.29
N ALA A 32 -11.10 -15.54 -5.26
CA ALA A 32 -10.66 -14.95 -6.53
C ALA A 32 -9.95 -13.60 -6.33
N PHE A 33 -10.44 -12.76 -5.41
CA PHE A 33 -9.82 -11.48 -5.09
C PHE A 33 -8.44 -11.64 -4.45
N ILE A 34 -8.33 -12.46 -3.38
CA ILE A 34 -7.04 -12.71 -2.70
C ILE A 34 -6.02 -13.27 -3.69
N SER A 35 -6.44 -14.23 -4.52
CA SER A 35 -5.61 -14.85 -5.54
C SER A 35 -5.14 -13.85 -6.62
N ALA A 36 -6.00 -12.90 -7.00
CA ALA A 36 -5.64 -11.84 -7.94
C ALA A 36 -4.62 -10.85 -7.36
N VAL A 37 -4.72 -10.53 -6.06
CA VAL A 37 -3.73 -9.70 -5.35
C VAL A 37 -2.40 -10.43 -5.23
N GLU A 38 -2.39 -11.70 -4.81
CA GLU A 38 -1.17 -12.52 -4.70
C GLU A 38 -0.42 -12.65 -6.03
N ARG A 39 -1.14 -12.77 -7.15
CA ARG A 39 -0.52 -12.84 -8.48
C ARG A 39 -0.15 -11.48 -9.08
N GLY A 40 -0.53 -10.38 -8.43
CA GLY A 40 -0.31 -9.03 -8.95
C GLY A 40 -1.21 -8.65 -10.12
N THR A 41 -2.30 -9.39 -10.38
CA THR A 41 -3.26 -9.07 -11.46
C THR A 41 -4.31 -8.05 -11.01
N LYS A 42 -4.41 -7.77 -9.71
CA LYS A 42 -5.30 -6.75 -9.16
C LYS A 42 -4.59 -5.97 -8.06
N SER A 43 -4.60 -4.64 -8.18
CA SER A 43 -4.10 -3.77 -7.11
C SER A 43 -5.08 -3.80 -5.93
N PRO A 44 -4.58 -3.88 -4.69
CA PRO A 44 -5.42 -3.86 -3.51
C PRO A 44 -6.09 -2.49 -3.35
N PRO A 45 -7.37 -2.43 -2.94
CA PRO A 45 -8.05 -1.18 -2.66
C PRO A 45 -7.46 -0.51 -1.41
N GLU A 46 -7.84 0.74 -1.22
CA GLU A 46 -7.49 1.47 0.00
C GLU A 46 -8.03 0.79 1.25
N GLY A 47 -7.28 0.87 2.35
CA GLY A 47 -7.60 0.20 3.60
C GLY A 47 -7.42 -1.33 3.57
N PHE A 48 -7.07 -1.97 2.44
CA PHE A 48 -6.86 -3.41 2.40
C PHE A 48 -5.68 -3.84 3.28
N VAL A 49 -4.59 -3.07 3.28
CA VAL A 49 -3.44 -3.36 4.13
C VAL A 49 -3.80 -3.21 5.60
N ASP A 50 -4.53 -2.16 5.96
CA ASP A 50 -5.03 -1.96 7.33
C ASP A 50 -5.92 -3.12 7.79
N LEU A 51 -6.80 -3.60 6.90
CA LEU A 51 -7.62 -4.77 7.15
C LEU A 51 -6.76 -6.00 7.43
N VAL A 52 -5.76 -6.29 6.57
CA VAL A 52 -4.84 -7.42 6.77
C VAL A 52 -4.05 -7.28 8.06
N ALA A 53 -3.48 -6.11 8.33
CA ALA A 53 -2.71 -5.85 9.54
C ALA A 53 -3.55 -6.07 10.81
N ARG A 54 -4.80 -5.63 10.82
CA ARG A 54 -5.74 -5.82 11.94
C ARG A 54 -6.16 -7.28 12.10
N THR A 55 -6.54 -7.95 11.00
CA THR A 55 -7.00 -9.35 11.03
C THR A 55 -5.92 -10.30 11.55
N TYR A 56 -4.68 -10.12 11.10
CA TYR A 56 -3.55 -10.99 11.48
C TYR A 56 -2.72 -10.45 12.65
N LYS A 57 -3.14 -9.33 13.27
CA LYS A 57 -2.44 -8.68 14.39
C LYS A 57 -0.94 -8.55 14.13
N LEU A 58 -0.60 -8.06 12.93
CA LEU A 58 0.79 -7.91 12.51
C LEU A 58 1.51 -6.94 13.45
N ALA A 59 2.75 -7.28 13.82
CA ALA A 59 3.65 -6.35 14.48
C ALA A 59 3.91 -5.12 13.59
N ASP A 60 4.28 -4.00 14.20
CA ASP A 60 4.39 -2.71 13.52
C ASP A 60 5.36 -2.75 12.32
N ASP A 61 6.43 -3.54 12.43
CA ASP A 61 7.42 -3.75 11.38
C ASP A 61 6.85 -4.52 10.17
N ALA A 62 6.13 -5.62 10.43
CA ALA A 62 5.46 -6.43 9.42
C ALA A 62 4.32 -5.65 8.73
N ALA A 63 3.54 -4.91 9.52
CA ALA A 63 2.50 -4.02 8.99
C ALA A 63 3.11 -2.91 8.12
N ALA A 64 4.20 -2.28 8.55
CA ALA A 64 4.90 -1.27 7.77
C ALA A 64 5.49 -1.84 6.48
N SER A 65 6.04 -3.06 6.51
CA SER A 65 6.51 -3.74 5.30
C SER A 65 5.37 -3.97 4.30
N LEU A 66 4.23 -4.47 4.78
CA LEU A 66 3.05 -4.71 3.95
C LEU A 66 2.49 -3.40 3.35
N ARG A 67 2.48 -2.30 4.12
CA ARG A 67 2.11 -0.97 3.63
C ARG A 67 3.02 -0.49 2.51
N ARG A 68 4.34 -0.51 2.73
CA ARG A 68 5.33 -0.13 1.70
C ARG A 68 5.18 -0.97 0.43
N ALA A 69 4.97 -2.28 0.59
CA ALA A 69 4.77 -3.19 -0.53
C ALA A 69 3.48 -2.88 -1.31
N ALA A 70 2.42 -2.48 -0.62
CA ALA A 70 1.16 -2.07 -1.24
C ALA A 70 1.31 -0.74 -1.98
N ASP A 71 1.94 0.27 -1.37
CA ASP A 71 2.13 1.58 -1.97
C ASP A 71 2.98 1.49 -3.24
N ARG A 72 4.04 0.68 -3.23
CA ARG A 72 4.84 0.41 -4.44
C ARG A 72 4.08 -0.31 -5.56
N SER A 73 2.99 -1.00 -5.23
CA SER A 73 2.14 -1.70 -6.20
C SER A 73 1.00 -0.84 -6.76
N ARG A 74 0.80 0.36 -6.20
CA ARG A 74 -0.24 1.30 -6.61
C ARG A 74 0.31 2.24 -7.68
N SER A 75 -0.51 2.50 -8.70
CA SER A 75 -0.24 3.48 -9.75
C SER A 75 -0.97 4.80 -9.55
N SER A 76 -1.89 4.86 -8.58
CA SER A 76 -2.64 6.06 -8.24
C SER A 76 -2.87 6.16 -6.74
N PHE A 77 -2.90 7.40 -6.26
CA PHE A 77 -3.13 7.76 -4.88
C PHE A 77 -4.22 8.83 -4.83
N THR A 78 -5.17 8.70 -3.91
CA THR A 78 -6.19 9.70 -3.64
C THR A 78 -5.75 10.50 -2.42
N LEU A 79 -5.87 11.83 -2.49
CA LEU A 79 -5.51 12.74 -1.42
C LEU A 79 -6.70 13.65 -1.13
N GLU A 80 -7.03 13.82 0.14
CA GLU A 80 -8.00 14.84 0.59
C GLU A 80 -7.23 16.09 1.03
N ALA A 81 -7.45 17.20 0.34
CA ALA A 81 -6.76 18.46 0.60
C ALA A 81 -7.70 19.45 1.32
N GLU A 82 -7.45 19.64 2.62
CA GLU A 82 -8.34 20.38 3.52
C GLU A 82 -8.18 21.91 3.42
N SER A 83 -7.00 22.41 3.04
CA SER A 83 -6.72 23.84 2.88
C SER A 83 -6.49 24.26 1.44
N LEU A 84 -6.64 25.55 1.13
CA LEU A 84 -6.33 26.11 -0.19
C LEU A 84 -4.87 25.80 -0.59
N LEU A 85 -3.93 26.02 0.33
CA LEU A 85 -2.51 25.72 0.10
C LEU A 85 -2.27 24.23 -0.17
N ALA A 86 -2.97 23.33 0.55
CA ALA A 86 -2.88 21.90 0.31
C ALA A 86 -3.40 21.52 -1.09
N ARG A 87 -4.49 22.16 -1.55
CA ARG A 87 -5.06 21.94 -2.89
C ARG A 87 -4.12 22.43 -3.99
N ASP A 88 -3.54 23.62 -3.82
CA ASP A 88 -2.56 24.16 -4.78
C ASP A 88 -1.32 23.27 -4.87
N THR A 89 -0.82 22.81 -3.72
CA THR A 89 0.33 21.90 -3.63
C THR A 89 0.02 20.56 -4.29
N ALA A 90 -1.11 19.93 -3.98
CA ALA A 90 -1.52 18.65 -4.57
C ALA A 90 -1.74 18.78 -6.10
N GLY A 91 -2.34 19.89 -6.55
CA GLY A 91 -2.54 20.16 -7.98
C GLY A 91 -1.23 20.36 -8.73
N LEU A 92 -0.26 21.07 -8.15
CA LEU A 92 1.06 21.23 -8.74
C LEU A 92 1.82 19.90 -8.79
N MET A 93 1.78 19.14 -7.69
CA MET A 93 2.38 17.81 -7.58
C MET A 93 1.82 16.87 -8.65
N ALA A 94 0.49 16.79 -8.81
CA ALA A 94 -0.15 15.96 -9.84
C ALA A 94 0.30 16.31 -11.27
N ARG A 95 0.48 17.61 -11.57
CA ARG A 95 0.91 18.07 -12.91
C ARG A 95 2.39 17.81 -13.20
N ARG A 96 3.25 17.82 -12.18
CA ARG A 96 4.72 17.76 -12.32
C ARG A 96 5.31 16.40 -11.96
N MET A 97 4.58 15.52 -11.26
CA MET A 97 5.10 14.27 -10.69
C MET A 97 5.94 13.44 -11.68
N ASN A 98 5.44 13.28 -12.91
CA ASN A 98 6.10 12.45 -13.92
C ASN A 98 7.28 13.14 -14.63
N SER A 99 7.51 14.44 -14.37
CA SER A 99 8.61 15.22 -14.95
C SER A 99 9.72 15.55 -13.94
N LEU A 100 9.54 15.20 -12.66
CA LEU A 100 10.54 15.44 -11.63
C LEU A 100 11.71 14.45 -11.77
N SER A 101 12.92 14.96 -11.57
CA SER A 101 14.14 14.17 -11.47
C SER A 101 14.18 13.35 -10.19
N GLU A 102 15.05 12.32 -10.16
CA GLU A 102 15.25 11.50 -8.97
C GLU A 102 15.74 12.32 -7.76
N GLU A 103 16.57 13.33 -7.99
CA GLU A 103 17.02 14.25 -6.94
C GLU A 103 15.86 15.07 -6.36
N GLU A 104 14.99 15.61 -7.21
CA GLU A 104 13.80 16.37 -6.77
C GLU A 104 12.82 15.47 -6.01
N LEU A 105 12.58 14.25 -6.48
CA LEU A 105 11.73 13.27 -5.79
C LEU A 105 12.30 12.90 -4.42
N ASN A 106 13.62 12.71 -4.32
CA ASN A 106 14.28 12.47 -3.04
C ASN A 106 14.15 13.65 -2.09
N ASN A 107 14.29 14.89 -2.57
CA ASN A 107 14.10 16.08 -1.76
C ASN A 107 12.66 16.18 -1.21
N ILE A 108 11.64 15.90 -2.03
CA ILE A 108 10.25 15.85 -1.59
C ILE A 108 10.06 14.76 -0.53
N LEU A 109 10.63 13.56 -0.76
CA LEU A 109 10.56 12.45 0.19
C LEU A 109 11.21 12.81 1.54
N GLN A 110 12.32 13.54 1.54
CA GLN A 110 12.96 14.04 2.77
C GLN A 110 12.09 15.06 3.50
N ILE A 111 11.44 15.99 2.78
CA ILE A 111 10.52 16.97 3.39
C ILE A 111 9.35 16.26 4.08
N LEU A 112 8.74 15.29 3.39
CA LEU A 112 7.57 14.56 3.90
C LEU A 112 7.95 13.56 5.01
N GLY A 113 9.12 12.93 4.93
CA GLY A 113 9.60 11.95 5.91
C GLY A 113 9.96 12.57 7.27
N LYS A 114 10.42 13.82 7.29
CA LYS A 114 10.77 14.52 8.54
C LYS A 114 9.58 14.72 9.49
N LYS A 115 8.35 14.78 8.97
CA LYS A 115 7.13 14.96 9.78
C LYS A 115 6.65 13.72 10.53
N GLY A 116 7.26 12.55 10.34
CA GLY A 116 6.88 11.31 11.04
C GLY A 116 7.60 11.07 12.38
N THR A 117 8.38 12.04 12.85
CA THR A 117 9.28 11.89 14.03
C THR A 117 9.01 12.92 15.13
N GLU A 118 7.91 13.68 15.05
CA GLU A 118 7.46 14.62 16.09
C GLU A 118 6.20 14.09 16.80
#